data_AF-A0A9W8PNS5-F1
#
_entry.id   AF-A0A9W8PNS5-F1
#
_cell.length_a   1.000
_cell.length_b   1.000
_cell.length_c   1.000
_cell.angle_alpha   90.00
_cell.angle_beta   90.00
_cell.angle_gamma   90.00
#
_symmetry.space_group_name_H-M   'P 1'
#
loop_
_entity.id
_entity.type
_entity.pdbx_description
1 polymer ?
#
loop_
_entity_poly.entity_id
_entity_poly.type
_entity_poly.pdbx_seq_one_letter_code
_entity_poly.pdbx_strand_id
1 'polypeptide(L)'
;MAKQESPASSSASSPLPEQSQNLVSDIGEYLMQAAQTWAQMTDALVESRQIQQAVVDAHEQALNNNHLSDLSTVVSMDMDLSKLCKIRDLTAQFSQDVHQVWQKDTKYNGGAS
;
A
#
# COMPACT_ATOMS: atom_id res chain seq x y z
N MET A 1 -56.61 -10.57 -46.92
CA MET A 1 -55.63 -11.62 -46.56
C MET A 1 -54.42 -11.45 -47.45
N ALA A 2 -53.32 -10.90 -46.92
CA ALA A 2 -51.95 -11.15 -47.36
C ALA A 2 -51.05 -10.60 -46.24
N LYS A 3 -50.25 -11.51 -45.67
CA LYS A 3 -49.39 -11.34 -44.49
C LYS A 3 -48.01 -10.97 -45.03
N GLN A 4 -47.37 -9.92 -44.51
CA GLN A 4 -45.97 -9.65 -44.85
C GLN A 4 -45.20 -9.28 -43.58
N GLU A 5 -44.06 -9.96 -43.45
CA GLU A 5 -43.28 -10.21 -42.26
C GLU A 5 -42.39 -9.02 -41.85
N SER A 6 -42.02 -9.01 -40.57
CA SER A 6 -41.07 -8.10 -39.93
C SER A 6 -39.73 -7.98 -40.67
N PRO A 7 -38.93 -6.96 -40.30
CA PRO A 7 -37.57 -7.24 -39.89
C PRO A 7 -37.41 -6.97 -38.39
N ALA A 8 -36.98 -8.00 -37.68
CA ALA A 8 -36.36 -7.88 -36.38
C ALA A 8 -35.07 -7.06 -36.53
N SER A 9 -34.96 -5.96 -35.79
CA SER A 9 -33.72 -5.25 -35.44
C SER A 9 -34.15 -4.24 -34.38
N SER A 10 -33.71 -4.27 -33.14
CA SER A 10 -32.38 -4.61 -32.67
C SER A 10 -32.51 -5.32 -31.33
N SER A 11 -31.93 -6.52 -31.21
CA SER A 11 -31.48 -6.97 -29.90
C SER A 11 -30.53 -5.88 -29.40
N ALA A 12 -30.96 -5.13 -28.37
CA ALA A 12 -30.06 -4.33 -27.58
C ALA A 12 -29.05 -5.32 -26.99
N SER A 13 -27.90 -5.44 -27.64
CA SER A 13 -26.74 -6.10 -27.08
C SER A 13 -26.40 -5.33 -25.81
N SER A 14 -26.86 -5.81 -24.65
CA SER A 14 -26.41 -5.27 -23.38
C SER A 14 -24.90 -5.46 -23.29
N PRO A 15 -24.08 -4.40 -23.30
CA PRO A 15 -22.72 -4.51 -22.80
C PRO A 15 -22.82 -4.47 -21.26
N LEU A 16 -22.09 -5.21 -20.44
CA LEU A 16 -21.05 -6.20 -20.63
C LEU A 16 -20.71 -6.62 -19.19
N PRO A 17 -21.01 -7.83 -18.70
CA PRO A 17 -20.59 -8.26 -17.36
C PRO A 17 -19.06 -8.28 -17.21
N GLU A 18 -18.34 -8.47 -18.32
CA GLU A 18 -16.87 -8.49 -18.32
C GLU A 18 -16.24 -7.11 -18.10
N GLN A 19 -16.86 -6.00 -18.52
CA GLN A 19 -16.25 -4.67 -18.36
C GLN A 19 -16.19 -4.23 -16.90
N SER A 20 -17.22 -4.57 -16.12
CA SER A 20 -17.27 -4.27 -14.69
C SER A 20 -16.36 -5.19 -13.88
N GLN A 21 -16.25 -6.48 -14.25
CA GLN A 21 -15.28 -7.40 -13.65
C GLN A 21 -13.83 -6.97 -13.91
N ASN A 22 -13.52 -6.49 -15.12
CA ASN A 22 -12.20 -5.94 -15.44
C ASN A 22 -11.91 -4.69 -14.59
N LEU A 23 -12.87 -3.77 -14.45
CA LEU A 23 -12.67 -2.56 -13.62
C LEU A 23 -12.42 -2.89 -12.13
N VAL A 24 -13.19 -3.82 -11.55
CA VAL A 24 -12.97 -4.23 -10.15
C VAL A 24 -11.61 -4.88 -9.98
N SER A 25 -11.18 -5.67 -10.98
CA SER A 25 -9.86 -6.31 -10.98
C SER A 25 -8.73 -5.27 -11.06
N ASP A 26 -8.84 -4.32 -11.98
CA ASP A 26 -7.89 -3.22 -12.15
C ASP A 26 -7.78 -2.37 -10.87
N ILE A 27 -8.90 -2.07 -10.20
CA ILE A 27 -8.90 -1.32 -8.94
C ILE A 27 -8.20 -2.11 -7.83
N GLY A 28 -8.44 -3.41 -7.72
CA GLY A 28 -7.79 -4.25 -6.71
C GLY A 28 -6.28 -4.37 -6.94
N GLU A 29 -5.85 -4.56 -8.18
CA GLU A 29 -4.43 -4.55 -8.55
C GLU A 29 -3.77 -3.19 -8.26
N TYR A 30 -4.44 -2.09 -8.59
CA TYR A 30 -3.98 -0.75 -8.30
C TYR A 30 -3.80 -0.52 -6.79
N LEU A 31 -4.78 -0.92 -5.97
CA LEU A 31 -4.70 -0.79 -4.51
C LEU A 31 -3.57 -1.64 -3.92
N MET A 32 -3.36 -2.85 -4.45
CA MET A 32 -2.23 -3.70 -4.07
C MET A 32 -0.89 -3.04 -4.38
N GLN A 33 -0.73 -2.50 -5.60
CA GLN A 33 0.49 -1.81 -6.01
C GLN A 33 0.72 -0.53 -5.20
N ALA A 34 -0.33 0.24 -4.92
CA ALA A 34 -0.26 1.45 -4.12
C ALA A 34 0.19 1.14 -2.69
N ALA A 35 -0.37 0.09 -2.06
CA ALA A 35 0.03 -0.33 -0.72
C ALA A 35 1.50 -0.77 -0.67
N GLN A 36 1.97 -1.50 -1.69
CA GLN A 36 3.36 -1.92 -1.80
C GLN A 36 4.32 -0.73 -2.02
N THR A 37 3.95 0.20 -2.89
CA THR A 37 4.73 1.42 -3.14
C THR A 37 4.84 2.26 -1.87
N TRP A 38 3.74 2.41 -1.14
CA TRP A 38 3.71 3.12 0.13
C TRP A 38 4.62 2.47 1.18
N ALA A 39 4.60 1.14 1.29
CA ALA A 39 5.50 0.41 2.19
C ALA A 39 6.98 0.62 1.83
N GLN A 40 7.35 0.49 0.55
CA GLN A 40 8.72 0.71 0.08
C GLN A 40 9.20 2.15 0.32
N MET A 41 8.35 3.13 0.05
CA MET A 41 8.69 4.53 0.29
C MET A 41 8.90 4.81 1.78
N THR A 42 8.02 4.27 2.63
CA THR A 42 8.13 4.44 4.09
C THR A 42 9.41 3.78 4.61
N ASP A 43 9.72 2.58 4.14
CA ASP A 43 10.96 1.86 4.48
C ASP A 43 12.21 2.68 4.12
N ALA A 44 12.29 3.17 2.88
CA ALA A 44 13.42 3.97 2.40
C ALA A 44 13.59 5.31 3.17
N LEU A 45 12.47 5.93 3.60
CA LEU A 45 12.53 7.15 4.40
C LEU A 45 13.05 6.89 5.80
N VAL A 46 12.60 5.80 6.44
CA VAL A 46 13.01 5.42 7.80
C VAL A 46 14.47 4.96 7.83
N GLU A 47 14.93 4.23 6.81
CA GLU A 47 16.32 3.80 6.67
C GLU A 47 17.25 4.87 6.10
N SER A 48 16.73 6.06 5.80
CA SER A 48 17.52 7.11 5.16
C SER A 48 18.72 7.53 6.01
N ARG A 49 19.85 7.79 5.35
CA ARG A 49 21.08 8.28 5.98
C ARG A 49 20.84 9.54 6.82
N GLN A 50 19.86 10.37 6.44
CA GLN A 50 19.54 11.62 7.15
C GLN A 50 19.03 11.35 8.57
N ILE A 51 18.19 10.31 8.75
CA ILE A 51 17.70 9.92 10.08
C ILE A 51 18.83 9.34 10.92
N GLN A 52 19.66 8.47 10.33
CA GLN A 52 20.82 7.92 11.05
C GLN A 52 21.81 9.00 11.47
N GLN A 53 22.06 9.99 10.60
CA GLN A 53 22.96 11.10 10.91
C GLN A 53 22.38 12.00 12.01
N ALA A 54 21.08 12.28 12.00
CA ALA A 54 20.44 13.09 13.05
C ALA A 54 20.57 12.46 14.45
N VAL A 55 20.52 11.12 14.54
CA VAL A 55 20.73 10.39 15.79
C VAL A 55 22.20 10.50 16.25
N VAL A 56 23.15 10.32 15.32
CA VAL A 56 24.58 10.46 15.62
C VAL A 56 24.91 11.88 16.06
N ASP A 57 24.44 12.90 15.33
CA ASP A 57 24.69 14.31 15.63
C ASP A 57 24.12 14.71 17.00
N ALA A 58 22.96 14.17 17.38
CA ALA A 58 22.36 14.40 18.70
C ALA A 58 23.16 13.75 19.82
N HIS A 59 23.67 12.53 19.58
CA HIS A 59 24.49 11.82 20.53
C HIS A 59 25.87 12.49 20.71
N GLU A 60 26.50 12.95 19.63
CA GLU A 60 27.75 13.72 19.67
C GLU A 60 27.59 15.07 20.37
N GLN A 61 26.49 15.78 20.13
CA GLN A 61 26.19 17.04 20.84
C GLN A 61 25.99 16.83 22.34
N ALA A 62 25.27 15.78 22.73
CA ALA A 62 25.06 15.46 24.14
C ALA A 62 26.37 15.09 24.86
N LEU A 63 27.27 14.36 24.18
CA LEU A 63 28.59 13.99 24.72
C LEU A 63 29.51 15.21 24.89
N ASN A 64 29.49 16.14 23.94
CA ASN A 64 30.37 17.32 23.98
C ASN A 64 29.92 18.38 24.99
N ASN A 65 28.61 18.49 25.29
CA ASN A 65 28.06 19.59 26.10
C ASN A 65 27.77 19.24 27.57
N ASN A 66 27.82 17.96 27.97
CA ASN A 66 27.79 17.51 29.37
C ASN A 66 26.64 18.12 30.22
N HIS A 67 25.48 18.34 29.62
CA HIS A 67 24.30 18.91 30.26
C HIS A 67 23.10 17.97 30.20
N LEU A 68 22.46 17.73 31.35
CA LEU A 68 21.32 16.82 31.50
C LEU A 68 20.11 17.18 30.63
N SER A 69 19.98 18.45 30.24
CA SER A 69 18.94 18.91 29.30
C SER A 69 19.10 18.31 27.90
N ASP A 70 20.32 17.96 27.49
CA ASP A 70 20.59 17.36 26.18
C ASP A 70 20.25 15.87 26.15
N LEU A 71 20.29 15.20 27.31
CA LEU A 71 19.82 13.81 27.42
C LEU A 71 18.32 13.70 27.16
N SER A 72 17.52 14.70 27.55
CA SER A 72 16.10 14.75 27.18
C SER A 72 15.90 14.88 25.67
N THR A 73 16.79 15.58 24.98
CA THR A 73 16.76 15.74 23.52
C THR A 73 17.06 14.41 22.82
N VAL A 74 18.10 13.70 23.27
CA VAL A 74 18.44 12.35 22.75
C VAL A 74 17.28 11.37 22.96
N VAL A 75 16.70 11.34 24.18
CA VAL A 75 15.54 10.48 24.47
C VAL A 75 14.34 10.83 23.60
N SER A 76 14.09 12.13 23.34
CA SER A 76 13.01 12.54 22.43
C SER A 76 13.24 12.06 21.00
N MET A 77 14.48 12.14 20.50
CA MET A 77 14.83 11.65 19.16
C MET A 77 14.71 10.13 19.07
N ASP A 78 15.11 9.38 20.09
CA ASP A 78 14.90 7.93 20.18
C ASP A 78 13.40 7.56 20.17
N MET A 79 12.57 8.34 20.86
CA MET A 79 11.11 8.16 20.85
C MET A 79 10.52 8.44 19.46
N ASP A 80 10.97 9.50 18.78
CA ASP A 80 10.48 9.83 17.44
C ASP A 80 10.94 8.81 16.39
N LEU A 81 12.18 8.31 16.49
CA LEU A 81 12.67 7.19 15.68
C LEU A 81 11.83 5.93 15.92
N SER A 82 11.50 5.63 17.17
CA SER A 82 10.65 4.49 17.52
C SER A 82 9.24 4.60 16.90
N LYS A 83 8.67 5.82 16.87
CA LYS A 83 7.39 6.07 16.18
C LYS A 83 7.52 5.85 14.67
N LEU A 84 8.60 6.32 14.05
CA LEU A 84 8.86 6.12 12.62
C LEU A 84 9.01 4.64 12.26
N CYS A 85 9.79 3.88 13.03
CA CYS A 85 9.89 2.43 12.87
C CYS A 85 8.51 1.76 12.96
N LYS A 86 7.67 2.18 13.92
CA LYS A 86 6.31 1.64 14.05
C LYS A 86 5.43 1.96 12.84
N ILE A 87 5.57 3.16 12.24
CA ILE A 87 4.86 3.52 11.01
C ILE A 87 5.31 2.60 9.86
N ARG A 88 6.62 2.41 9.67
CA ARG A 88 7.16 1.47 8.68
C ARG A 88 6.56 0.07 8.85
N ASP A 89 6.59 -0.46 10.06
CA ASP A 89 6.09 -1.81 10.34
C ASP A 89 4.59 -1.93 10.04
N LEU A 90 3.80 -0.90 10.38
CA LEU A 90 2.36 -0.83 10.04
C LEU A 90 2.13 -0.78 8.53
N THR A 91 2.93 -0.02 7.78
CA THR A 91 2.80 0.06 6.32
C THR A 91 3.18 -1.24 5.62
N ALA A 92 4.19 -1.94 6.12
CA ALA A 92 4.57 -3.26 5.64
C ALA A 92 3.45 -4.28 5.89
N GLN A 93 2.89 -4.30 7.10
CA GLN A 93 1.75 -5.16 7.44
C GLN A 93 0.54 -4.86 6.55
N PHE A 94 0.19 -3.59 6.39
CA PHE A 94 -0.92 -3.18 5.53
C PHE A 94 -0.72 -3.64 4.08
N SER A 95 0.48 -3.51 3.52
CA SER A 95 0.77 -4.01 2.17
C SER A 95 0.57 -5.53 2.06
N GLN A 96 1.00 -6.29 3.07
CA GLN A 96 0.77 -7.74 3.10
C GLN A 96 -0.72 -8.08 3.22
N ASP A 97 -1.46 -7.37 4.05
CA ASP A 97 -2.89 -7.59 4.25
C ASP A 97 -3.68 -7.31 2.97
N VAL A 98 -3.40 -6.20 2.29
CA VAL A 98 -4.02 -5.87 0.99
C VAL A 98 -3.72 -6.96 -0.04
N HIS A 99 -2.47 -7.40 -0.13
CA HIS A 99 -2.06 -8.46 -1.05
C HIS A 99 -2.75 -9.80 -0.72
N GLN A 100 -2.89 -10.16 0.56
CA GLN A 100 -3.58 -11.38 0.99
C GLN A 100 -5.07 -11.35 0.70
N VAL A 101 -5.73 -10.21 0.95
CA VAL A 101 -7.16 -10.03 0.64
C VAL A 101 -7.39 -10.16 -0.86
N TRP A 102 -6.52 -9.56 -1.67
CA TRP A 102 -6.68 -9.57 -3.12
C TRP A 102 -6.35 -10.92 -3.78
N GLN A 103 -5.35 -11.65 -3.30
CA GLN A 103 -4.93 -12.94 -3.91
C GLN A 103 -5.69 -14.18 -3.42
N LYS A 104 -6.53 -14.06 -2.39
CA LYS A 104 -7.20 -15.22 -1.78
C LYS A 104 -8.17 -15.94 -2.71
N ASP A 105 -8.65 -15.30 -3.77
CA ASP A 105 -9.63 -15.89 -4.71
C ASP A 105 -9.01 -16.41 -6.02
N THR A 106 -7.80 -15.99 -6.40
CA THR A 106 -7.18 -16.41 -7.69
C THR A 106 -6.81 -17.90 -7.71
N LYS A 107 -6.64 -18.55 -6.55
CA LYS A 107 -6.26 -19.98 -6.46
C LYS A 107 -7.43 -20.96 -6.54
N TYR A 108 -8.68 -20.52 -6.36
CA TYR A 108 -9.84 -21.43 -6.35
C TYR A 108 -10.46 -21.70 -7.73
N ASN A 109 -9.99 -21.04 -8.80
CA ASN A 109 -10.57 -21.17 -10.15
C ASN A 109 -9.79 -22.09 -11.11
N GLY A 110 -8.75 -22.81 -10.64
CA GLY A 110 -7.88 -23.65 -11.49
C GLY A 110 -8.19 -25.15 -11.49
N GLY A 111 -9.25 -25.59 -10.80
CA GLY A 111 -9.55 -27.02 -10.57
C GLY A 111 -10.86 -27.47 -11.22
N ALA A 112 -11.03 -27.25 -12.52
CA ALA A 112 -12.10 -27.87 -13.29
C ALA A 112 -11.67 -28.07 -14.75
N SER A 113 -10.99 -29.17 -15.03
CA SER A 113 -10.97 -29.90 -16.31
C SER A 113 -10.40 -31.29 -16.09
#